data_AF-A0A086J164-F1
#
_entry.id   AF-A0A086J164-F1
#
_cell.length_a   1.000
_cell.length_b   1.000
_cell.length_c   1.000
_cell.angle_alpha   90.00
_cell.angle_beta   90.00
_cell.angle_gamma   90.00
#
_symmetry.space_group_name_H-M   'P 1'
#
loop_
_entity.id
_entity.type
_entity.pdbx_description
1 polymer ?
#
loop_
_entity_poly.entity_id
_entity_poly.type
_entity_poly.pdbx_seq_one_letter_code
_entity_poly.pdbx_strand_id
1 'polypeptide(L)'
;MQREETWETVQTKTFVNWINSKLEKGEARYKEESVLVPFSFKKVVDLKKDLQDGIVLHSLLYSATGSILRFNAKPILVVHKRENIERIIDYLKQNKVEMINIGAADIQEGSIKLTLALIWRFIMAFSLQEVRESGESIQERILKWCQKKTAKYGVSVKDFGKSWHDGKVLSALVHSDVGGFIFDDGTSQEISQRALDLATEYLEVPSLISAEDLTTGVCDEKSMLTYLIEYYTASIKNSGKIKRKVAEKAALHASQSVIHTKEQIDQVFEMLEKEIPDLERAKKEVDAVYTRVRAAEQKAIRYAIAYIIQCDVLNRMQSPYSPMSIKLPASFKALPAVGISDCVSFLDTLHGWNISQGKKSDSEIAKTFYSVLGDLMSLSKCVTFLGALEFLSAVSARIEGVLLPKHKLSVEDLSFSAIETSRIMKERLGWVLLEVKDGVRRFNESFSEEISREKTYVCTPLSIEMQSISLPCPHKDEWALIGGRDAYLRIVSEGLSMMGAKEFTAIAPESEK
;
A
#
# COMPACT_ATOMS: atom_id res chain seq x y z
N MET A 1 10.31 47.82 -44.12
CA MET A 1 11.75 47.75 -44.46
C MET A 1 12.44 47.10 -43.27
N GLN A 2 12.57 45.77 -43.28
CA GLN A 2 13.39 45.07 -42.27
C GLN A 2 14.83 45.55 -42.50
N ARG A 3 15.45 46.16 -41.47
CA ARG A 3 16.88 46.50 -41.56
C ARG A 3 17.62 45.17 -41.62
N GLU A 4 18.44 45.00 -42.65
CA GLU A 4 19.33 43.86 -42.77
C GLU A 4 20.28 43.90 -41.56
N GLU A 5 20.18 42.88 -40.69
CA GLU A 5 21.01 42.79 -39.51
C GLU A 5 22.42 42.41 -39.93
N THR A 6 23.37 43.26 -39.58
CA THR A 6 24.81 43.05 -39.83
C THR A 6 25.49 42.68 -38.52
N TRP A 7 26.67 42.06 -38.61
CA TRP A 7 27.48 41.77 -37.43
C TRP A 7 27.76 43.03 -36.58
N GLU A 8 27.90 44.21 -37.21
CA GLU A 8 28.07 45.49 -36.50
C GLU A 8 26.83 45.85 -35.65
N THR A 9 25.63 45.57 -36.17
CA THR A 9 24.38 45.83 -35.44
C THR A 9 24.21 44.89 -34.26
N VAL A 10 24.51 43.59 -34.41
CA VAL A 10 24.45 42.61 -33.32
C VAL A 10 25.49 42.97 -32.24
N GLN A 11 26.73 43.23 -32.63
CA GLN A 11 27.79 43.65 -31.70
C GLN A 11 27.42 44.92 -30.95
N THR A 12 26.78 45.89 -31.62
CA THR A 12 26.30 47.11 -30.96
C THR A 12 25.25 46.76 -29.90
N LYS A 13 24.26 45.91 -30.20
CA LYS A 13 23.25 45.48 -29.22
C LYS A 13 23.91 44.79 -28.02
N THR A 14 24.82 43.84 -28.27
CA THR A 14 25.52 43.09 -27.23
C THR A 14 26.34 44.00 -26.32
N PHE A 15 27.09 44.95 -26.89
CA PHE A 15 27.90 45.87 -26.10
C PHE A 15 27.05 46.88 -25.34
N VAL A 16 25.92 47.35 -25.90
CA VAL A 16 24.96 48.19 -25.16
C VAL A 16 24.38 47.43 -23.96
N ASN A 17 23.94 46.18 -24.16
CA ASN A 17 23.42 45.34 -23.08
C ASN A 17 24.48 45.08 -22.00
N TRP A 18 25.73 44.87 -22.42
CA TRP A 18 26.85 44.66 -21.50
C TRP A 18 27.13 45.92 -20.67
N ILE A 19 27.23 47.09 -21.30
CA ILE A 19 27.42 48.38 -20.60
C ILE A 19 26.30 48.59 -19.58
N ASN A 20 25.05 48.42 -20.01
CA ASN A 20 23.89 48.61 -19.14
C ASN A 20 23.90 47.66 -17.94
N SER A 21 24.29 46.39 -18.14
CA SER A 21 24.44 45.43 -17.04
C SER A 21 25.53 45.86 -16.03
N LYS A 22 26.64 46.44 -16.50
CA LYS A 22 27.68 46.97 -15.61
C LYS A 22 27.22 48.22 -14.87
N LEU A 23 26.59 49.16 -15.57
CA LEU A 23 26.07 50.40 -14.97
C LEU A 23 25.03 50.12 -13.88
N GLU A 24 24.14 49.15 -14.08
CA GLU A 24 23.15 48.76 -13.06
C GLU A 24 23.82 48.23 -11.78
N LYS A 25 24.84 47.37 -11.93
CA LYS A 25 25.64 46.89 -10.79
C LYS A 25 26.42 48.02 -10.11
N GLY A 26 26.98 48.94 -10.90
CA GLY A 26 27.71 50.11 -10.39
C GLY A 26 26.81 51.10 -9.67
N GLU A 27 25.57 51.30 -10.13
CA GLU A 27 24.60 52.17 -9.48
C GLU A 27 24.20 51.63 -8.10
N ALA A 28 23.98 50.32 -7.99
CA ALA A 28 23.72 49.66 -6.71
C ALA A 28 24.87 49.90 -5.72
N ARG A 29 26.12 49.69 -6.17
CA ARG A 29 27.32 49.95 -5.37
C ARG A 29 27.46 51.42 -4.97
N TYR A 30 27.21 52.35 -5.89
CA TYR A 30 27.29 53.78 -5.65
C TYR A 30 26.32 54.25 -4.55
N LYS A 31 25.10 53.67 -4.52
CA LYS A 31 24.09 53.95 -3.47
C LYS A 31 24.53 53.47 -2.10
N GLU A 32 25.27 52.37 -2.01
CA GLU A 32 25.80 51.82 -0.76
C GLU A 32 27.02 52.62 -0.25
N GLU A 33 27.96 52.95 -1.14
CA GLU A 33 29.24 53.56 -0.77
C GLU A 33 29.18 55.08 -0.51
N SER A 34 28.03 55.74 -0.74
CA SER A 34 27.82 57.20 -0.53
C SER A 34 28.92 58.08 -1.14
N VAL A 35 29.37 57.71 -2.34
CA VAL A 35 30.45 58.42 -3.05
C VAL A 35 29.98 59.82 -3.48
N LEU A 36 30.80 60.85 -3.25
CA LEU A 36 30.45 62.25 -3.52
C LEU A 36 30.63 62.69 -5.00
N VAL A 37 31.07 61.77 -5.88
CA VAL A 37 31.35 62.07 -7.29
C VAL A 37 30.09 61.87 -8.13
N PRO A 38 29.67 62.86 -8.95
CA PRO A 38 28.38 62.83 -9.65
C PRO A 38 28.42 61.91 -10.89
N PHE A 39 28.52 60.60 -10.68
CA PHE A 39 28.40 59.62 -11.75
C PHE A 39 26.99 59.61 -12.35
N SER A 40 26.91 59.32 -13.64
CA SER A 40 25.64 59.13 -14.35
C SER A 40 25.48 57.67 -14.75
N PHE A 41 24.48 57.00 -14.18
CA PHE A 41 24.14 55.60 -14.49
C PHE A 41 22.98 55.50 -15.48
N LYS A 42 22.82 56.52 -16.34
CA LYS A 42 21.78 56.51 -17.39
C LYS A 42 22.01 55.32 -18.33
N LYS A 43 20.95 54.56 -18.60
CA LYS A 43 20.99 53.48 -19.58
C LYS A 43 21.36 54.02 -20.97
N VAL A 44 22.31 53.34 -21.60
CA VAL A 44 22.74 53.57 -22.97
C VAL A 44 21.71 52.97 -23.92
N VAL A 45 21.35 53.72 -24.96
CA VAL A 45 20.44 53.30 -26.02
C VAL A 45 21.12 53.42 -27.38
N ASP A 46 21.84 54.52 -27.62
CA ASP A 46 22.59 54.75 -28.85
C ASP A 46 24.08 54.89 -28.51
N LEU A 47 24.82 53.81 -28.77
CA LEU A 47 26.26 53.72 -28.47
C LEU A 47 27.07 54.86 -29.13
N LYS A 48 26.64 55.36 -30.29
CA LYS A 48 27.35 56.46 -30.99
C LYS A 48 27.18 57.79 -30.28
N LYS A 49 26.02 58.05 -29.65
CA LYS A 49 25.67 59.35 -29.08
C LYS A 49 25.93 59.41 -27.57
N ASP A 50 25.55 58.35 -26.87
CA ASP A 50 25.56 58.32 -25.41
C ASP A 50 26.99 58.26 -24.82
N LEU A 51 28.01 57.94 -25.64
CA LEU A 51 29.42 57.89 -25.21
C LEU A 51 30.24 59.13 -25.59
N GLN A 52 29.68 60.06 -26.37
CA GLN A 52 30.44 61.18 -26.96
C GLN A 52 30.94 62.21 -25.95
N ASP A 53 30.33 62.27 -24.76
CA ASP A 53 30.71 63.21 -23.71
C ASP A 53 31.65 62.62 -22.64
N GLY A 54 31.92 61.31 -22.76
CA GLY A 54 32.76 60.54 -21.86
C GLY A 54 32.15 60.24 -20.48
N ILE A 55 31.00 60.80 -20.11
CA ILE A 55 30.44 60.64 -18.75
C ILE A 55 30.11 59.17 -18.49
N VAL A 56 29.45 58.51 -19.43
CA VAL A 56 29.09 57.10 -19.32
C VAL A 56 30.33 56.21 -19.22
N LEU A 57 31.44 56.57 -19.90
CA LEU A 57 32.70 55.82 -19.82
C LEU A 57 33.34 55.92 -18.42
N HIS A 58 33.23 57.06 -17.76
CA HIS A 58 33.65 57.22 -16.35
C HIS A 58 32.78 56.37 -15.42
N SER A 59 31.46 56.40 -15.58
CA SER A 59 30.55 55.55 -14.80
C SER A 59 30.81 54.06 -15.04
N LEU A 60 31.09 53.66 -16.28
CA LEU A 60 31.43 52.28 -16.64
C LEU A 60 32.74 51.83 -15.99
N LEU A 61 33.77 52.68 -16.01
CA LEU A 61 35.03 52.40 -15.33
C LEU A 61 34.82 52.19 -13.83
N TYR A 62 34.12 53.12 -13.17
CA TYR A 62 33.79 52.99 -11.74
C TYR A 62 32.99 51.70 -11.47
N SER A 63 32.00 51.40 -12.30
CA SER A 63 31.16 50.21 -12.15
C SER A 63 31.96 48.91 -12.19
N ALA A 64 33.03 48.87 -12.99
CA ALA A 64 33.82 47.66 -13.16
C ALA A 64 35.01 47.54 -12.20
N THR A 65 35.72 48.64 -11.91
CA THR A 65 36.96 48.60 -11.10
C THR A 65 36.82 49.28 -9.74
N GLY A 66 35.78 50.08 -9.53
CA GLY A 66 35.64 50.98 -8.37
C GLY A 66 36.59 52.19 -8.42
N SER A 67 37.38 52.35 -9.48
CA SER A 67 38.33 53.45 -9.60
C SER A 67 37.61 54.75 -9.95
N ILE A 68 38.03 55.85 -9.31
CA ILE A 68 37.44 57.16 -9.49
C ILE A 68 38.45 58.06 -10.19
N LEU A 69 38.09 58.55 -11.37
CA LEU A 69 38.84 59.57 -12.10
C LEU A 69 38.09 60.91 -12.01
N ARG A 70 38.84 62.02 -12.02
CA ARG A 70 38.24 63.35 -12.14
C ARG A 70 37.79 63.56 -13.58
N PHE A 71 36.57 64.03 -13.76
CA PHE A 71 36.00 64.38 -15.07
C PHE A 71 35.10 65.60 -14.96
N ASN A 72 34.82 66.23 -16.09
CA ASN A 72 33.85 67.31 -16.18
C ASN A 72 32.43 66.73 -16.22
N ALA A 73 31.68 66.91 -15.14
CA ALA A 73 30.32 66.37 -15.00
C ALA A 73 29.26 67.08 -15.87
N LYS A 74 29.56 68.27 -16.40
CA LYS A 74 28.68 69.03 -17.30
C LYS A 74 29.47 69.50 -18.53
N PRO A 75 29.92 68.58 -19.40
CA PRO A 75 30.78 68.90 -20.54
C PRO A 75 29.96 69.52 -21.68
N ILE A 76 29.94 70.85 -21.73
CA ILE A 76 29.25 71.61 -22.80
C ILE A 76 30.12 71.70 -24.06
N LEU A 77 31.39 72.10 -23.90
CA LEU A 77 32.32 72.29 -25.00
C LEU A 77 32.91 70.96 -25.50
N VAL A 78 33.20 70.88 -26.80
CA VAL A 78 33.84 69.71 -27.43
C VAL A 78 35.17 69.35 -26.74
N VAL A 79 35.94 70.35 -26.32
CA VAL A 79 37.20 70.13 -25.59
C VAL A 79 36.98 69.43 -24.25
N HIS A 80 35.92 69.78 -23.50
CA HIS A 80 35.59 69.11 -22.24
C HIS A 80 35.21 67.64 -22.46
N LYS A 81 34.44 67.38 -23.53
CA LYS A 81 34.04 66.02 -23.92
C LYS A 81 35.27 65.17 -24.31
N ARG A 82 36.16 65.71 -25.14
CA ARG A 82 37.43 65.05 -25.50
C ARG A 82 38.31 64.81 -24.27
N GLU A 83 38.46 65.78 -23.39
CA GLU A 83 39.25 65.64 -22.17
C GLU A 83 38.72 64.54 -21.24
N ASN A 84 37.40 64.42 -21.11
CA ASN A 84 36.77 63.33 -20.36
C ASN A 84 37.13 61.95 -20.94
N ILE A 85 37.07 61.80 -22.27
CA ILE A 85 37.38 60.54 -22.96
C ILE A 85 38.89 60.25 -22.91
N GLU A 86 39.74 61.26 -23.10
CA GLU A 86 41.20 61.07 -23.08
C GLU A 86 41.67 60.55 -21.72
N ARG A 87 41.10 61.05 -20.62
CA ARG A 87 41.40 60.53 -19.27
C ARG A 87 41.11 59.04 -19.11
N ILE A 88 40.05 58.55 -19.75
CA ILE A 88 39.71 57.12 -19.75
C ILE A 88 40.73 56.33 -20.56
N ILE A 89 41.08 56.82 -21.75
CA ILE A 89 42.07 56.20 -22.62
C ILE A 89 43.43 56.12 -21.92
N ASP A 90 43.86 57.19 -21.25
CA ASP A 90 45.11 57.23 -20.49
C ASP A 90 45.10 56.25 -19.32
N TYR A 91 43.98 56.14 -18.60
CA TYR A 91 43.84 55.13 -17.56
C TYR A 91 43.98 53.71 -18.10
N LEU A 92 43.36 53.40 -19.25
CA LEU A 92 43.48 52.09 -19.89
C LEU A 92 44.93 51.81 -20.32
N LYS A 93 45.62 52.79 -20.93
CA LYS A 93 47.05 52.69 -21.28
C LYS A 93 47.93 52.41 -20.06
N GLN A 94 47.70 53.12 -18.95
CA GLN A 94 48.42 52.92 -17.69
C GLN A 94 48.22 51.50 -17.11
N ASN A 95 47.04 50.91 -17.35
CA ASN A 95 46.71 49.53 -16.98
C ASN A 95 47.14 48.49 -18.04
N LYS A 96 48.08 48.86 -18.93
CA LYS A 96 48.67 48.00 -19.97
C LYS A 96 47.65 47.50 -21.01
N VAL A 97 46.58 48.25 -21.24
CA VAL A 97 45.64 48.00 -22.33
C VAL A 97 46.11 48.74 -23.57
N GLU A 98 46.31 48.02 -24.66
CA GLU A 98 46.71 48.62 -25.93
C GLU A 98 45.57 49.41 -26.57
N MET A 99 45.84 50.65 -26.95
CA MET A 99 44.87 51.59 -27.55
C MET A 99 45.27 51.96 -28.98
N ILE A 100 45.61 50.95 -29.79
CA ILE A 100 46.06 51.15 -31.18
C ILE A 100 44.91 51.70 -32.02
N ASN A 101 45.14 52.86 -32.66
CA ASN A 101 44.20 53.54 -33.56
C ASN A 101 42.85 53.96 -32.93
N ILE A 102 42.82 54.23 -31.62
CA ILE A 102 41.63 54.75 -30.92
C ILE A 102 42.00 56.05 -30.21
N GLY A 103 41.51 57.19 -30.71
CA GLY A 103 41.69 58.50 -30.08
C GLY A 103 40.39 59.04 -29.46
N ALA A 104 40.51 59.99 -28.52
CA ALA A 104 39.32 60.62 -27.91
C ALA A 104 38.48 61.41 -28.93
N ALA A 105 39.10 61.92 -29.99
CA ALA A 105 38.44 62.59 -31.10
C ALA A 105 37.42 61.69 -31.80
N ASP A 106 37.81 60.47 -32.13
CA ASP A 106 37.01 59.52 -32.88
C ASP A 106 35.72 59.13 -32.13
N ILE A 107 35.84 58.96 -30.82
CA ILE A 107 34.73 58.60 -29.94
C ILE A 107 33.78 59.78 -29.78
N GLN A 108 34.31 60.99 -29.57
CA GLN A 108 33.52 62.21 -29.46
C GLN A 108 32.75 62.52 -30.76
N GLU A 109 33.34 62.22 -31.91
CA GLU A 109 32.71 62.36 -33.23
C GLU A 109 31.68 61.26 -33.52
N GLY A 110 31.65 60.18 -32.74
CA GLY A 110 30.66 59.10 -32.85
C GLY A 110 31.02 58.01 -33.88
N SER A 111 32.31 57.78 -34.13
CA SER A 111 32.79 56.71 -35.01
C SER A 111 32.48 55.33 -34.41
N ILE A 112 31.42 54.67 -34.89
CA ILE A 112 30.95 53.39 -34.32
C ILE A 112 32.00 52.30 -34.29
N LYS A 113 32.83 52.17 -35.33
CA LYS A 113 33.86 51.13 -35.37
C LYS A 113 34.89 51.32 -34.27
N LEU A 114 35.30 52.57 -34.04
CA LEU A 114 36.27 52.91 -33.00
C LEU A 114 35.64 52.90 -31.61
N THR A 115 34.36 53.25 -31.49
CA THR A 115 33.58 53.09 -30.26
C THR A 115 33.42 51.62 -29.87
N LEU A 116 33.05 50.74 -30.81
CA LEU A 116 32.99 49.30 -30.57
C LEU A 116 34.36 48.75 -30.21
N ALA A 117 35.43 49.20 -30.90
CA ALA A 117 36.79 48.82 -30.55
C ALA A 117 37.17 49.25 -29.13
N LEU A 118 36.80 50.46 -28.70
CA LEU A 118 37.02 50.94 -27.34
C LEU A 118 36.28 50.08 -26.31
N ILE A 119 35.00 49.81 -26.51
CA ILE A 119 34.20 48.98 -25.59
C ILE A 119 34.74 47.55 -25.54
N TRP A 120 35.22 47.02 -26.66
CA TRP A 120 35.93 45.74 -26.67
C TRP A 120 37.19 45.75 -25.79
N ARG A 121 37.98 46.84 -25.83
CA ARG A 121 39.14 47.00 -24.93
C ARG A 121 38.70 47.02 -23.46
N PHE A 122 37.59 47.69 -23.15
CA PHE A 122 36.98 47.70 -21.82
C PHE A 122 36.58 46.30 -21.34
N ILE A 123 35.82 45.56 -22.16
CA ILE A 123 35.40 44.18 -21.87
C ILE A 123 36.64 43.34 -21.53
N MET A 124 37.61 43.29 -22.45
CA MET A 124 38.82 42.50 -22.26
C MET A 124 39.62 42.93 -21.02
N ALA A 125 39.80 44.23 -20.79
CA ALA A 125 40.56 44.75 -19.66
C ALA A 125 39.95 44.33 -18.31
N PHE A 126 38.63 44.34 -18.20
CA PHE A 126 37.93 44.01 -16.96
C PHE A 126 37.82 42.50 -16.75
N SER A 127 37.59 41.75 -17.82
CA SER A 127 37.62 40.29 -17.78
C SER A 127 39.01 39.77 -17.40
N LEU A 128 40.09 40.46 -17.78
CA LEU A 128 41.45 40.12 -17.37
C LEU A 128 41.70 40.25 -15.86
N GLN A 129 40.92 41.05 -15.13
CA GLN A 129 41.11 41.18 -13.68
C GLN A 129 40.47 40.02 -12.91
N GLU A 130 39.32 39.53 -13.37
CA GLU A 130 38.61 38.41 -12.72
C GLU A 130 39.17 37.03 -13.07
N VAL A 131 39.81 36.90 -14.25
CA VAL A 131 40.18 35.60 -14.87
C VAL A 131 41.71 35.37 -14.87
N ARG A 132 42.47 36.06 -14.00
CA ARG A 132 43.94 35.97 -13.94
C ARG A 132 44.44 34.77 -13.13
N GLU A 133 44.58 33.63 -13.78
CA GLU A 133 45.42 32.54 -13.31
C GLU A 133 46.12 31.94 -14.53
N SER A 134 47.45 31.79 -14.47
CA SER A 134 48.33 31.32 -15.55
C SER A 134 48.43 32.25 -16.78
N GLY A 135 49.59 32.28 -17.43
CA GLY A 135 49.88 33.16 -18.58
C GLY A 135 49.11 32.81 -19.88
N GLU A 136 47.96 32.15 -19.78
CA GLU A 136 47.07 31.80 -20.88
C GLU A 136 46.20 33.01 -21.27
N SER A 137 45.84 33.14 -22.55
CA SER A 137 44.90 34.17 -22.98
C SER A 137 43.48 33.88 -22.46
N ILE A 138 42.66 34.92 -22.28
CA ILE A 138 41.25 34.74 -21.89
C ILE A 138 40.52 33.83 -22.88
N GLN A 139 40.77 34.03 -24.17
CA GLN A 139 40.14 33.25 -25.23
C GLN A 139 40.42 31.77 -25.07
N GLU A 140 41.68 31.38 -24.88
CA GLU A 140 42.05 29.98 -24.66
C GLU A 140 41.44 29.43 -23.38
N ARG A 141 41.43 30.21 -22.29
CA ARG A 141 40.85 29.79 -21.01
C ARG A 141 39.35 29.53 -21.11
N ILE A 142 38.60 30.45 -21.70
CA ILE A 142 37.15 30.30 -21.90
C ILE A 142 36.88 29.12 -22.84
N LEU A 143 37.63 28.98 -23.93
CA LEU A 143 37.47 27.88 -24.88
C LEU A 143 37.71 26.52 -24.20
N LYS A 144 38.83 26.36 -23.48
CA LYS A 144 39.14 25.14 -22.71
C LYS A 144 38.07 24.85 -21.66
N TRP A 145 37.58 25.88 -20.98
CA TRP A 145 36.52 25.73 -19.99
C TRP A 145 35.21 25.24 -20.61
N CYS A 146 34.79 25.82 -21.74
CA CYS A 146 33.62 25.37 -22.49
C CYS A 146 33.79 23.90 -22.92
N GLN A 147 34.93 23.55 -23.53
CA GLN A 147 35.24 22.17 -23.95
C GLN A 147 35.18 21.18 -22.78
N LYS A 148 35.75 21.54 -21.63
CA LYS A 148 35.73 20.69 -20.43
C LYS A 148 34.31 20.48 -19.90
N LYS A 149 33.48 21.52 -19.91
CA LYS A 149 32.08 21.46 -19.46
C LYS A 149 31.21 20.63 -20.40
N THR A 150 31.46 20.73 -21.70
CA THR A 150 30.63 20.09 -22.73
C THR A 150 31.14 18.72 -23.20
N ALA A 151 32.29 18.24 -22.68
CA ALA A 151 32.92 16.99 -23.10
C ALA A 151 32.00 15.75 -23.09
N LYS A 152 31.01 15.70 -22.18
CA LYS A 152 30.08 14.57 -22.04
C LYS A 152 28.86 14.60 -22.98
N TYR A 153 28.70 15.65 -23.77
CA TYR A 153 27.50 15.88 -24.59
C TYR A 153 27.69 15.60 -26.08
N GLY A 154 28.88 15.18 -26.50
CA GLY A 154 29.17 14.89 -27.92
C GLY A 154 29.17 16.13 -28.83
N VAL A 155 29.19 17.34 -28.26
CA VAL A 155 29.27 18.61 -29.01
C VAL A 155 30.72 19.05 -29.18
N SER A 156 31.04 19.69 -30.31
CA SER A 156 32.40 20.14 -30.62
C SER A 156 32.51 21.66 -30.52
N VAL A 157 33.40 22.15 -29.64
CA VAL A 157 33.66 23.58 -29.46
C VAL A 157 35.05 23.89 -30.03
N LYS A 158 35.12 24.50 -31.21
CA LYS A 158 36.39 24.82 -31.89
C LYS A 158 36.67 26.32 -31.98
N ASP A 159 35.63 27.13 -31.96
CA ASP A 159 35.68 28.58 -32.16
C ASP A 159 34.62 29.28 -31.30
N PHE A 160 34.50 30.60 -31.44
CA PHE A 160 33.46 31.44 -30.82
C PHE A 160 32.41 31.91 -31.83
N GLY A 161 32.29 31.24 -32.98
CA GLY A 161 31.34 31.59 -34.03
C GLY A 161 30.51 30.37 -34.41
N LYS A 162 30.87 29.73 -35.53
CA LYS A 162 30.11 28.64 -36.15
C LYS A 162 29.82 27.47 -35.22
N SER A 163 30.69 27.18 -34.25
CA SER A 163 30.47 26.11 -33.27
C SER A 163 29.23 26.34 -32.39
N TRP A 164 28.69 27.56 -32.34
CA TRP A 164 27.61 27.95 -31.42
C TRP A 164 26.26 28.19 -32.11
N HIS A 165 26.24 28.27 -33.45
CA HIS A 165 25.04 28.65 -34.21
C HIS A 165 23.88 27.66 -34.09
N ASP A 166 24.16 26.39 -33.84
CA ASP A 166 23.13 25.36 -33.70
C ASP A 166 22.42 25.40 -32.33
N GLY A 167 22.90 26.22 -31.40
CA GLY A 167 22.40 26.33 -30.03
C GLY A 167 22.78 25.19 -29.10
N LYS A 168 23.28 24.06 -29.63
CA LYS A 168 23.51 22.84 -28.86
C LYS A 168 24.66 22.98 -27.88
N VAL A 169 25.73 23.66 -28.29
CA VAL A 169 26.88 23.93 -27.40
C VAL A 169 26.45 24.78 -26.21
N LEU A 170 25.68 25.85 -26.47
CA LEU A 170 25.17 26.73 -25.42
C LEU A 170 24.24 25.97 -24.46
N SER A 171 23.30 25.18 -25.01
CA SER A 171 22.39 24.37 -24.23
C SER A 171 23.11 23.29 -23.40
N ALA A 172 24.11 22.62 -23.97
CA ALA A 172 24.94 21.65 -23.25
C ALA A 172 25.72 22.31 -22.09
N LEU A 173 26.22 23.53 -22.30
CA LEU A 173 26.89 24.31 -21.27
C LEU A 173 25.94 24.61 -20.09
N VAL A 174 24.74 25.10 -20.38
CA VAL A 174 23.70 25.36 -19.37
C VAL A 174 23.24 24.10 -18.67
N HIS A 175 23.04 23.02 -19.41
CA HIS A 175 22.67 21.73 -18.84
C HIS A 175 23.76 21.19 -17.91
N SER A 176 25.03 21.50 -18.15
CA SER A 176 26.14 21.09 -17.27
C SER A 176 26.11 21.77 -15.89
N ASP A 177 25.54 22.98 -15.81
CA ASP A 177 25.44 23.75 -14.57
C ASP A 177 24.09 23.57 -13.87
N VAL A 178 22.99 23.63 -14.62
CA VAL A 178 21.61 23.61 -14.08
C VAL A 178 21.04 22.19 -14.08
N GLY A 179 21.23 21.43 -15.16
CA GLY A 179 20.62 20.11 -15.36
C GLY A 179 19.08 20.12 -15.37
N GLY A 180 18.48 18.93 -15.45
CA GLY A 180 17.03 18.76 -15.28
C GLY A 180 16.15 19.11 -16.49
N PHE A 181 16.75 19.20 -17.69
CA PHE A 181 16.02 19.41 -18.95
C PHE A 181 16.71 18.66 -20.10
N ILE A 182 16.02 18.47 -21.22
CA ILE A 182 16.64 17.88 -22.41
C ILE A 182 17.36 18.99 -23.19
N PHE A 183 18.69 18.84 -23.35
CA PHE A 183 19.52 19.90 -23.93
C PHE A 183 19.39 20.04 -25.46
N ASP A 184 18.98 18.99 -26.17
CA ASP A 184 18.88 18.94 -27.64
C ASP A 184 17.44 18.61 -28.09
N ASP A 185 16.48 19.28 -27.47
CA ASP A 185 15.05 19.21 -27.81
C ASP A 185 14.64 20.50 -28.51
N GLY A 186 14.09 20.36 -29.71
CA GLY A 186 13.49 21.46 -30.48
C GLY A 186 14.35 21.95 -31.65
N THR A 187 13.94 23.08 -32.21
CA THR A 187 14.70 23.80 -33.23
C THR A 187 15.91 24.52 -32.61
N SER A 188 16.92 24.86 -33.42
CA SER A 188 18.11 25.59 -32.92
C SER A 188 17.76 26.90 -32.20
N GLN A 189 16.68 27.57 -32.61
CA GLN A 189 16.22 28.80 -31.97
C GLN A 189 15.57 28.51 -30.61
N GLU A 190 14.72 27.50 -30.50
CA GLU A 190 14.11 27.08 -29.23
C GLU A 190 15.17 26.59 -28.23
N ILE A 191 16.13 25.79 -28.70
CA ILE A 191 17.26 25.31 -27.90
C ILE A 191 18.07 26.49 -27.35
N SER A 192 18.43 27.44 -28.22
CA SER A 192 19.20 28.62 -27.85
C SER A 192 18.42 29.51 -26.87
N GLN A 193 17.14 29.76 -27.14
CA GLN A 193 16.30 30.62 -26.30
C GLN A 193 16.14 30.02 -24.90
N ARG A 194 15.81 28.72 -24.81
CA ARG A 194 15.71 27.99 -23.53
C ARG A 194 17.01 28.08 -22.74
N ALA A 195 18.15 27.92 -23.40
CA ALA A 195 19.46 28.01 -22.75
C ALA A 195 19.74 29.42 -22.21
N LEU A 196 19.45 30.47 -22.98
CA LEU A 196 19.60 31.86 -22.56
C LEU A 196 18.69 32.22 -21.38
N ASP A 197 17.44 31.75 -21.41
CA ASP A 197 16.46 32.00 -20.35
C ASP A 197 16.87 31.32 -19.05
N LEU A 198 17.27 30.05 -19.12
CA LEU A 198 17.76 29.30 -17.96
C LEU A 198 19.06 29.90 -17.40
N ALA A 199 19.95 30.42 -18.26
CA ALA A 199 21.14 31.14 -17.80
C ALA A 199 20.78 32.43 -17.06
N THR A 200 19.76 33.15 -17.52
CA THR A 200 19.28 34.37 -16.86
C THR A 200 18.64 34.03 -15.50
N GLU A 201 17.80 33.00 -15.44
CA GLU A 201 17.06 32.61 -14.22
C GLU A 201 17.94 31.99 -13.14
N TYR A 202 18.82 31.05 -13.51
CA TYR A 202 19.59 30.26 -12.55
C TYR A 202 20.97 30.85 -12.26
N LEU A 203 21.63 31.38 -13.29
CA LEU A 203 23.00 31.87 -13.20
C LEU A 203 23.07 33.39 -13.04
N GLU A 204 21.96 34.12 -13.24
CA GLU A 204 21.91 35.59 -13.24
C GLU A 204 22.83 36.20 -14.31
N VAL A 205 23.00 35.49 -15.43
CA VAL A 205 23.75 35.99 -16.59
C VAL A 205 22.88 37.00 -17.33
N PRO A 206 23.38 38.22 -17.61
CA PRO A 206 22.61 39.20 -18.36
C PRO A 206 22.36 38.73 -19.80
N SER A 207 21.18 39.05 -20.35
CA SER A 207 20.83 38.75 -21.74
C SER A 207 21.57 39.71 -22.69
N LEU A 208 22.74 39.29 -23.18
CA LEU A 208 23.59 40.10 -24.07
C LEU A 208 23.41 39.75 -25.55
N ILE A 209 23.04 38.53 -25.86
CA ILE A 209 22.82 38.02 -27.21
C ILE A 209 21.40 37.46 -27.29
N SER A 210 20.79 37.49 -28.48
CA SER A 210 19.50 36.85 -28.72
C SER A 210 19.67 35.48 -29.40
N ALA A 211 18.68 34.60 -29.23
CA ALA A 211 18.66 33.31 -29.91
C ALA A 211 18.58 33.44 -31.44
N GLU A 212 17.91 34.48 -31.93
CA GLU A 212 17.81 34.78 -33.37
C GLU A 212 19.17 35.18 -33.94
N ASP A 213 19.88 36.12 -33.30
CA ASP A 213 21.22 36.57 -33.75
C ASP A 213 22.22 35.39 -33.78
N LEU A 214 22.11 34.46 -32.84
CA LEU A 214 22.98 33.29 -32.74
C LEU A 214 22.70 32.27 -33.87
N THR A 215 21.43 31.95 -34.11
CA THR A 215 21.03 30.91 -35.07
C THR A 215 21.11 31.35 -36.52
N THR A 216 20.89 32.64 -36.79
CA THR A 216 21.12 33.24 -38.11
C THR A 216 22.61 33.36 -38.46
N GLY A 217 23.50 33.18 -37.47
CA GLY A 217 24.95 33.24 -37.65
C GLY A 217 25.51 34.65 -37.86
N VAL A 218 24.71 35.69 -37.56
CA VAL A 218 25.12 37.10 -37.61
C VAL A 218 25.88 37.50 -36.33
N CYS A 219 25.73 36.72 -35.25
CA CYS A 219 26.50 36.85 -34.02
C CYS A 219 28.01 36.66 -34.27
N ASP A 220 28.78 37.72 -34.05
CA ASP A 220 30.23 37.69 -34.23
C ASP A 220 30.96 37.12 -32.99
N GLU A 221 32.22 36.72 -33.20
CA GLU A 221 33.04 36.10 -32.16
C GLU A 221 33.22 36.98 -30.92
N LYS A 222 33.28 38.31 -31.05
CA LYS A 222 33.43 39.18 -29.88
C LYS A 222 32.14 39.24 -29.07
N SER A 223 30.99 39.23 -29.73
CA SER A 223 29.69 39.20 -29.05
C SER A 223 29.49 37.89 -28.30
N MET A 224 29.77 36.76 -28.96
CA MET A 224 29.71 35.44 -28.33
C MET A 224 30.68 35.34 -27.15
N LEU A 225 31.93 35.77 -27.32
CA LEU A 225 32.94 35.74 -26.27
C LEU A 225 32.58 36.65 -25.09
N THR A 226 31.99 37.83 -25.34
CA THR A 226 31.50 38.72 -24.27
C THR A 226 30.43 38.02 -23.42
N TYR A 227 29.48 37.34 -24.06
CA TYR A 227 28.48 36.55 -23.36
C TYR A 227 29.10 35.41 -22.55
N LEU A 228 30.02 34.65 -23.13
CA LEU A 228 30.67 33.52 -22.45
C LEU A 228 31.53 33.93 -21.27
N ILE A 229 32.16 35.10 -21.33
CA ILE A 229 32.91 35.66 -20.22
C ILE A 229 31.97 35.96 -19.04
N GLU A 230 30.85 36.65 -19.27
CA GLU A 230 29.87 36.92 -18.21
C GLU A 230 29.30 35.63 -17.65
N TYR A 231 29.01 34.66 -18.52
CA TYR A 231 28.58 33.33 -18.13
C TYR A 231 29.61 32.63 -17.25
N TYR A 232 30.88 32.62 -17.65
CA TYR A 232 31.97 31.99 -16.90
C TYR A 232 32.09 32.58 -15.50
N THR A 233 32.12 33.92 -15.40
CA THR A 233 32.17 34.63 -14.12
C THR A 233 30.96 34.27 -13.24
N ALA A 234 29.76 34.23 -13.82
CA ALA A 234 28.53 33.89 -13.09
C ALA A 234 28.52 32.42 -12.63
N SER A 235 28.90 31.48 -13.50
CA SER A 235 28.98 30.04 -13.19
C SER A 235 29.93 29.76 -12.02
N ILE A 236 31.09 30.44 -11.97
CA ILE A 236 32.03 30.31 -10.87
C ILE A 236 31.47 30.92 -9.57
N LYS A 237 31.01 32.19 -9.63
CA LYS A 237 30.50 32.92 -8.45
C LYS A 237 29.26 32.25 -7.85
N ASN A 238 28.36 31.75 -8.69
CA ASN A 238 27.06 31.22 -8.28
C ASN A 238 27.02 29.69 -8.17
N SER A 239 28.12 28.96 -8.40
CA SER A 239 28.18 27.48 -8.34
C SER A 239 27.50 26.86 -7.11
N GLY A 240 27.68 27.43 -5.93
CA GLY A 240 27.00 26.98 -4.69
C GLY A 240 25.50 27.30 -4.65
N LYS A 241 25.10 28.47 -5.16
CA LYS A 241 23.68 28.89 -5.25
C LYS A 241 22.91 28.04 -6.26
N ILE A 242 23.52 27.71 -7.40
CA ILE A 242 22.92 26.86 -8.43
C ILE A 242 22.58 25.50 -7.84
N LYS A 243 23.55 24.85 -7.16
CA LYS A 243 23.32 23.55 -6.51
C LYS A 243 22.14 23.57 -5.54
N ARG A 244 21.98 24.67 -4.78
CA ARG A 244 20.83 24.86 -3.88
C ARG A 244 19.52 25.03 -4.66
N LYS A 245 19.46 25.94 -5.64
CA LYS A 245 18.25 26.17 -6.46
C LYS A 245 17.80 24.90 -7.19
N VAL A 246 18.75 24.14 -7.74
CA VAL A 246 18.46 22.87 -8.43
C VAL A 246 17.94 21.82 -7.45
N ALA A 247 18.56 21.69 -6.27
CA ALA A 247 18.09 20.77 -5.24
C ALA A 247 16.70 21.16 -4.70
N GLU A 248 16.43 22.45 -4.54
CA GLU A 248 15.13 22.98 -4.11
C GLU A 248 14.03 22.66 -5.14
N LYS A 249 14.29 22.87 -6.43
CA LYS A 249 13.32 22.54 -7.48
C LYS A 249 13.09 21.03 -7.63
N ALA A 250 14.15 20.22 -7.49
CA ALA A 250 14.03 18.78 -7.45
C ALA A 250 13.21 18.30 -6.24
N ALA A 251 13.42 18.91 -5.07
CA ALA A 251 12.62 18.65 -3.88
C ALA A 251 11.16 19.08 -4.04
N LEU A 252 10.91 20.22 -4.68
CA LEU A 252 9.56 20.71 -4.98
C LEU A 252 8.83 19.75 -5.92
N HIS A 253 9.47 19.30 -6.99
CA HIS A 253 8.90 18.33 -7.92
C HIS A 253 8.63 16.98 -7.25
N ALA A 254 9.56 16.49 -6.42
CA ALA A 254 9.35 15.28 -5.63
C ALA A 254 8.16 15.45 -4.67
N SER A 255 8.04 16.60 -4.01
CA SER A 255 6.91 16.92 -3.14
C SER A 255 5.58 16.94 -3.90
N GLN A 256 5.53 17.56 -5.08
CA GLN A 256 4.35 17.55 -5.94
C GLN A 256 3.95 16.14 -6.38
N SER A 257 4.91 15.30 -6.76
CA SER A 257 4.64 13.89 -7.07
C SER A 257 4.06 13.14 -5.88
N VAL A 258 4.57 13.39 -4.67
CA VAL A 258 4.04 12.78 -3.44
C VAL A 258 2.61 13.23 -3.17
N ILE A 259 2.31 14.54 -3.32
CA ILE A 259 0.95 15.08 -3.18
C ILE A 259 0.01 14.39 -4.18
N HIS A 260 0.41 14.27 -5.45
CA HIS A 260 -0.39 13.61 -6.46
C HIS A 260 -0.65 12.13 -6.14
N THR A 261 0.39 11.40 -5.70
CA THR A 261 0.19 10.00 -5.28
C THR A 261 -0.71 9.89 -4.05
N LYS A 262 -0.68 10.87 -3.14
CA LYS A 262 -1.57 10.90 -1.97
C LYS A 262 -3.01 11.13 -2.41
N GLU A 263 -3.25 12.06 -3.34
CA GLU A 263 -4.58 12.29 -3.92
C GLU A 263 -5.14 11.03 -4.60
N GLN A 264 -4.29 10.29 -5.33
CA GLN A 264 -4.68 9.01 -5.92
C GLN A 264 -5.05 7.97 -4.86
N ILE A 265 -4.28 7.90 -3.76
CA ILE A 265 -4.55 7.01 -2.64
C ILE A 265 -5.88 7.39 -1.96
N ASP A 266 -6.11 8.67 -1.70
CA ASP A 266 -7.35 9.17 -1.08
C ASP A 266 -8.58 8.85 -1.96
N GLN A 267 -8.47 8.99 -3.28
CA GLN A 267 -9.52 8.56 -4.22
C GLN A 267 -9.82 7.07 -4.14
N VAL A 268 -8.79 6.22 -4.05
CA VAL A 268 -8.98 4.76 -3.91
C VAL A 268 -9.62 4.43 -2.56
N PHE A 269 -9.23 5.10 -1.47
CA PHE A 269 -9.87 4.93 -0.17
C PHE A 269 -11.35 5.30 -0.21
N GLU A 270 -11.73 6.44 -0.82
CA GLU A 270 -13.14 6.82 -0.96
C GLU A 270 -13.96 5.81 -1.78
N MET A 271 -13.38 5.20 -2.81
CA MET A 271 -14.05 4.12 -3.56
C MET A 271 -14.28 2.89 -2.68
N LEU A 272 -13.25 2.46 -1.94
CA LEU A 272 -13.36 1.31 -1.03
C LEU A 272 -14.37 1.55 0.10
N GLU A 273 -14.41 2.76 0.67
CA GLU A 273 -15.40 3.13 1.68
C GLU A 273 -16.85 3.03 1.17
N LYS A 274 -17.09 3.25 -0.12
CA LYS A 274 -18.41 3.08 -0.74
C LYS A 274 -18.78 1.63 -1.00
N GLU A 275 -17.81 0.76 -1.26
CA GLU A 275 -18.05 -0.67 -1.54
C GLU A 275 -18.22 -1.52 -0.26
N ILE A 276 -17.59 -1.12 0.86
CA ILE A 276 -17.67 -1.83 2.14
C ILE A 276 -19.13 -2.06 2.60
N PRO A 277 -20.04 -1.06 2.59
CA PRO A 277 -21.43 -1.26 3.00
C PRO A 277 -22.19 -2.29 2.17
N ASP A 278 -21.92 -2.37 0.87
CA ASP A 278 -22.58 -3.33 -0.01
C ASP A 278 -22.05 -4.75 0.22
N LEU A 279 -20.74 -4.90 0.47
CA LEU A 279 -20.15 -6.16 0.90
C LEU A 279 -20.68 -6.61 2.27
N GLU A 280 -20.84 -5.69 3.23
CA GLU A 280 -21.45 -5.97 4.53
C GLU A 280 -22.92 -6.39 4.40
N ARG A 281 -23.68 -5.75 3.51
CA ARG A 281 -25.07 -6.13 3.20
C ARG A 281 -25.13 -7.54 2.60
N ALA A 282 -24.31 -7.83 1.59
CA ALA A 282 -24.23 -9.13 0.97
C ALA A 282 -23.86 -10.23 1.97
N LYS A 283 -22.90 -9.96 2.87
CA LYS A 283 -22.53 -10.87 3.97
C LYS A 283 -23.73 -11.15 4.88
N LYS A 284 -24.47 -10.11 5.29
CA LYS A 284 -25.65 -10.26 6.16
C LYS A 284 -26.76 -11.07 5.51
N GLU A 285 -26.95 -10.95 4.20
CA GLU A 285 -27.91 -11.77 3.44
C GLU A 285 -27.49 -13.24 3.40
N VAL A 286 -26.21 -13.52 3.16
CA VAL A 286 -25.66 -14.88 3.19
C VAL A 286 -25.84 -15.50 4.59
N ASP A 287 -25.52 -14.76 5.65
CA ASP A 287 -25.71 -15.22 7.04
C ASP A 287 -27.20 -15.50 7.36
N ALA A 288 -28.12 -14.68 6.85
CA ALA A 288 -29.56 -14.90 7.00
C ALA A 288 -30.06 -16.13 6.24
N VAL A 289 -29.54 -16.40 5.04
CA VAL A 289 -29.86 -17.62 4.28
C VAL A 289 -29.31 -18.84 5.01
N TYR A 290 -28.07 -18.78 5.48
CA TYR A 290 -27.44 -19.88 6.21
C TYR A 290 -28.24 -20.27 7.46
N THR A 291 -28.67 -19.29 8.26
CA THR A 291 -29.50 -19.54 9.46
C THR A 291 -30.86 -20.16 9.12
N ARG A 292 -31.51 -19.73 8.03
CA ARG A 292 -32.77 -20.34 7.55
C ARG A 292 -32.57 -21.78 7.10
N VAL A 293 -31.52 -22.07 6.34
CA VAL A 293 -31.18 -23.43 5.92
C VAL A 293 -30.95 -24.31 7.14
N ARG A 294 -30.19 -23.85 8.14
CA ARG A 294 -29.99 -24.58 9.40
C ARG A 294 -31.28 -24.84 10.16
N ALA A 295 -32.17 -23.86 10.25
CA ALA A 295 -33.47 -24.05 10.89
C ALA A 295 -34.36 -25.04 10.12
N ALA A 296 -34.34 -25.01 8.78
CA ALA A 296 -35.06 -25.94 7.93
C ALA A 296 -34.53 -27.38 8.06
N GLU A 297 -33.20 -27.56 8.07
CA GLU A 297 -32.55 -28.84 8.36
C GLU A 297 -33.00 -29.38 9.71
N GLN A 298 -32.93 -28.57 10.78
CA GLN A 298 -33.39 -28.97 12.12
C GLN A 298 -34.87 -29.35 12.13
N LYS A 299 -35.72 -28.61 11.40
CA LYS A 299 -37.16 -28.89 11.30
C LYS A 299 -37.43 -30.18 10.54
N ALA A 300 -36.71 -30.43 9.44
CA ALA A 300 -36.80 -31.65 8.66
C ALA A 300 -36.36 -32.86 9.47
N ILE A 301 -35.26 -32.75 10.22
CA ILE A 301 -34.80 -33.78 11.16
C ILE A 301 -35.89 -34.08 12.19
N ARG A 302 -36.48 -33.05 12.82
CA ARG A 302 -37.58 -33.24 13.79
C ARG A 302 -38.81 -33.92 13.19
N TYR A 303 -39.21 -33.55 11.97
CA TYR A 303 -40.36 -34.17 11.31
C TYR A 303 -40.08 -35.61 10.90
N ALA A 304 -38.89 -35.90 10.38
CA ALA A 304 -38.47 -37.26 10.05
C ALA A 304 -38.53 -38.14 11.32
N ILE A 305 -37.96 -37.66 12.43
CA ILE A 305 -38.02 -38.35 13.73
C ILE A 305 -39.47 -38.57 14.17
N ALA A 306 -40.32 -37.54 14.13
CA ALA A 306 -41.73 -37.65 14.55
C ALA A 306 -42.53 -38.64 13.69
N TYR A 307 -42.31 -38.64 12.37
CA TYR A 307 -42.95 -39.58 11.45
C TYR A 307 -42.50 -41.02 11.69
N ILE A 308 -41.21 -41.23 11.93
CA ILE A 308 -40.65 -42.55 12.26
C ILE A 308 -41.30 -43.08 13.55
N ILE A 309 -41.39 -42.25 14.59
CA ILE A 309 -42.06 -42.61 15.86
C ILE A 309 -43.53 -42.98 15.60
N GLN A 310 -44.24 -42.21 14.77
CA GLN A 310 -45.65 -42.46 14.45
C GLN A 310 -45.85 -43.80 13.70
N CYS A 311 -44.97 -44.11 12.75
CA CYS A 311 -44.99 -45.39 12.03
C CYS A 311 -44.68 -46.58 12.94
N ASP A 312 -43.72 -46.45 13.86
CA ASP A 312 -43.40 -47.51 14.83
C ASP A 312 -44.59 -47.79 15.77
N VAL A 313 -45.20 -46.73 16.31
CA VAL A 313 -46.41 -46.84 17.16
C VAL A 313 -47.55 -47.53 16.41
N LEU A 314 -47.81 -47.16 15.15
CA LEU A 314 -48.85 -47.79 14.33
C LEU A 314 -48.55 -49.27 14.02
N ASN A 315 -47.30 -49.61 13.73
CA ASN A 315 -46.88 -50.99 13.49
C ASN A 315 -47.01 -51.87 14.74
N ARG A 316 -46.64 -51.35 15.92
CA ARG A 316 -46.80 -52.07 17.19
C ARG A 316 -48.27 -52.26 17.58
N MET A 317 -49.15 -51.31 17.22
CA MET A 317 -50.59 -51.46 17.43
C MET A 317 -51.26 -52.51 16.53
N GLN A 318 -50.65 -52.87 15.39
CA GLN A 318 -51.21 -53.85 14.44
C GLN A 318 -50.94 -55.32 14.81
N SER A 319 -50.08 -55.63 15.79
CA SER A 319 -49.94 -57.00 16.34
C SER A 319 -49.48 -56.99 17.80
N PRO A 320 -50.42 -56.94 18.76
CA PRO A 320 -50.12 -57.10 20.18
C PRO A 320 -50.00 -58.61 20.49
N TYR A 321 -48.80 -59.08 20.79
CA TYR A 321 -48.48 -60.41 21.34
C TYR A 321 -48.98 -61.63 20.54
N SER A 322 -48.08 -62.25 19.75
CA SER A 322 -48.21 -63.67 19.40
C SER A 322 -47.00 -64.44 19.94
N PRO A 323 -47.17 -65.28 20.98
CA PRO A 323 -46.14 -66.20 21.42
C PRO A 323 -46.30 -67.53 20.66
N MET A 324 -45.33 -67.91 19.83
CA MET A 324 -45.07 -69.34 19.63
C MET A 324 -43.62 -69.60 19.21
N SER A 325 -42.97 -70.40 20.04
CA SER A 325 -41.62 -70.94 19.93
C SER A 325 -41.43 -71.80 18.67
N ILE A 326 -40.37 -71.59 17.89
CA ILE A 326 -39.85 -72.66 17.02
C ILE A 326 -38.30 -72.62 16.99
N LYS A 327 -37.70 -73.79 17.23
CA LYS A 327 -36.26 -74.08 17.19
C LYS A 327 -35.69 -73.88 15.78
N LEU A 328 -34.53 -73.22 15.67
CA LEU A 328 -33.68 -73.21 14.47
C LEU A 328 -32.94 -74.55 14.32
N PRO A 329 -32.77 -75.12 13.10
CA PRO A 329 -31.74 -74.64 12.16
C PRO A 329 -31.98 -74.83 10.63
N ALA A 330 -31.04 -74.24 9.88
CA ALA A 330 -30.57 -74.47 8.49
C ALA A 330 -31.44 -73.97 7.31
N SER A 331 -30.99 -72.85 6.72
CA SER A 331 -31.55 -72.06 5.61
C SER A 331 -32.74 -71.15 5.99
N PHE A 332 -32.74 -69.93 5.45
CA PHE A 332 -33.43 -68.70 5.88
C PHE A 332 -32.73 -67.94 7.00
N LYS A 333 -32.10 -66.78 6.69
CA LYS A 333 -32.63 -65.47 6.24
C LYS A 333 -33.38 -64.72 7.32
N ALA A 334 -32.74 -63.60 7.68
CA ALA A 334 -33.26 -62.38 8.27
C ALA A 334 -33.79 -62.49 9.71
N LEU A 335 -33.13 -61.72 10.58
CA LEU A 335 -33.61 -61.37 11.91
C LEU A 335 -34.99 -60.66 11.81
N PRO A 336 -35.97 -60.98 12.67
CA PRO A 336 -37.14 -60.14 12.86
C PRO A 336 -36.70 -58.87 13.60
N ALA A 337 -36.67 -57.77 12.84
CA ALA A 337 -36.22 -56.47 13.29
C ALA A 337 -37.25 -55.83 14.23
N VAL A 338 -36.97 -55.84 15.54
CA VAL A 338 -37.67 -54.96 16.51
C VAL A 338 -36.71 -53.99 17.21
N GLY A 339 -35.39 -54.18 17.09
CA GLY A 339 -34.37 -53.19 17.53
C GLY A 339 -33.38 -52.75 16.46
N ILE A 340 -33.42 -53.38 15.27
CA ILE A 340 -32.44 -53.12 14.19
C ILE A 340 -32.88 -51.92 13.31
N SER A 341 -34.18 -51.60 13.28
CA SER A 341 -34.75 -50.48 12.51
C SER A 341 -34.21 -49.11 12.95
N ASP A 342 -34.07 -48.90 14.26
CA ASP A 342 -33.60 -47.61 14.81
C ASP A 342 -32.11 -47.40 14.60
N CYS A 343 -31.32 -48.48 14.62
CA CYS A 343 -29.90 -48.42 14.29
C CYS A 343 -29.68 -48.22 12.79
N VAL A 344 -30.49 -48.86 11.93
CA VAL A 344 -30.42 -48.72 10.47
C VAL A 344 -30.87 -47.32 10.02
N SER A 345 -31.91 -46.76 10.65
CA SER A 345 -32.36 -45.38 10.37
C SER A 345 -31.41 -44.31 10.93
N PHE A 346 -30.78 -44.54 12.09
CA PHE A 346 -29.65 -43.72 12.56
C PHE A 346 -28.47 -43.77 11.57
N LEU A 347 -28.21 -44.95 11.01
CA LEU A 347 -27.17 -45.14 10.00
C LEU A 347 -27.48 -44.48 8.66
N ASP A 348 -28.73 -44.54 8.21
CA ASP A 348 -29.20 -43.84 7.02
C ASP A 348 -29.23 -42.32 7.24
N THR A 349 -29.45 -41.85 8.47
CA THR A 349 -29.34 -40.43 8.83
C THR A 349 -27.89 -39.94 8.81
N LEU A 350 -26.96 -40.74 9.36
CA LEU A 350 -25.51 -40.46 9.28
C LEU A 350 -24.99 -40.52 7.84
N HIS A 351 -25.49 -41.44 7.01
CA HIS A 351 -25.21 -41.50 5.58
C HIS A 351 -25.82 -40.30 4.82
N GLY A 352 -27.03 -39.89 5.17
CA GLY A 352 -27.76 -38.77 4.57
C GLY A 352 -27.17 -37.39 4.87
N TRP A 353 -26.34 -37.25 5.91
CA TRP A 353 -25.63 -36.01 6.25
C TRP A 353 -24.57 -35.59 5.23
N ASN A 354 -24.38 -36.38 4.16
CA ASN A 354 -23.54 -36.13 2.99
C ASN A 354 -22.26 -35.37 3.36
N ILE A 355 -21.55 -35.91 4.36
CA ILE A 355 -20.30 -35.36 4.82
C ILE A 355 -19.34 -35.61 3.67
N SER A 356 -19.14 -34.59 2.83
CA SER A 356 -18.10 -34.60 1.81
C SER A 356 -16.86 -35.17 2.47
N GLN A 357 -16.24 -36.19 1.87
CA GLN A 357 -14.85 -36.51 2.17
C GLN A 357 -14.00 -35.32 1.72
N GLY A 358 -14.13 -34.20 2.43
CA GLY A 358 -13.20 -33.10 2.37
C GLY A 358 -11.85 -33.69 2.72
N LYS A 359 -10.83 -33.33 1.92
CA LYS A 359 -9.44 -33.79 2.03
C LYS A 359 -9.14 -34.19 3.46
N LYS A 360 -8.85 -35.48 3.68
CA LYS A 360 -8.47 -36.05 4.98
C LYS A 360 -7.53 -35.07 5.66
N SER A 361 -8.04 -34.27 6.59
CA SER A 361 -7.19 -33.47 7.44
C SER A 361 -6.57 -34.44 8.42
N ASP A 362 -5.26 -34.33 8.63
CA ASP A 362 -4.52 -35.28 9.47
C ASP A 362 -4.81 -35.12 10.97
N SER A 363 -5.71 -34.19 11.32
CA SER A 363 -6.16 -33.92 12.68
C SER A 363 -6.71 -35.18 13.35
N GLU A 364 -6.27 -35.40 14.58
CA GLU A 364 -6.69 -36.49 15.46
C GLU A 364 -8.21 -36.49 15.68
N ILE A 365 -8.84 -35.30 15.67
CA ILE A 365 -10.30 -35.13 15.78
C ILE A 365 -11.01 -35.66 14.53
N ALA A 366 -10.44 -35.42 13.34
CA ALA A 366 -11.00 -35.94 12.09
C ALA A 366 -10.88 -37.46 12.02
N LYS A 367 -9.72 -38.02 12.41
CA LYS A 367 -9.49 -39.48 12.47
C LYS A 367 -10.45 -40.17 13.44
N THR A 368 -10.64 -39.58 14.62
CA THR A 368 -11.58 -40.09 15.62
C THR A 368 -13.02 -40.04 15.09
N PHE A 369 -13.42 -38.94 14.44
CA PHE A 369 -14.76 -38.80 13.87
C PHE A 369 -15.08 -39.90 12.85
N TYR A 370 -14.18 -40.15 11.90
CA TYR A 370 -14.38 -41.21 10.91
C TYR A 370 -14.33 -42.62 11.52
N SER A 371 -13.50 -42.84 12.54
CA SER A 371 -13.48 -44.12 13.29
C SER A 371 -14.78 -44.36 14.05
N VAL A 372 -15.30 -43.35 14.75
CA VAL A 372 -16.57 -43.43 15.49
C VAL A 372 -17.74 -43.67 14.54
N LEU A 373 -17.76 -42.99 13.38
CA LEU A 373 -18.73 -43.27 12.33
C LEU A 373 -18.66 -44.72 11.87
N GLY A 374 -17.45 -45.25 11.58
CA GLY A 374 -17.26 -46.65 11.19
C GLY A 374 -17.77 -47.64 12.25
N ASP A 375 -17.51 -47.36 13.52
CA ASP A 375 -17.98 -48.19 14.63
C ASP A 375 -19.51 -48.14 14.76
N LEU A 376 -20.13 -46.96 14.66
CA LEU A 376 -21.59 -46.84 14.66
C LEU A 376 -22.23 -47.61 13.49
N MET A 377 -21.56 -47.68 12.32
CA MET A 377 -22.00 -48.54 11.20
C MET A 377 -22.00 -50.04 11.53
N SER A 378 -21.18 -50.46 12.47
CA SER A 378 -21.14 -51.84 12.95
C SER A 378 -22.16 -52.18 14.04
N LEU A 379 -22.89 -51.19 14.58
CA LEU A 379 -23.97 -51.40 15.57
C LEU A 379 -25.08 -52.34 15.05
N SER A 380 -25.33 -52.31 13.74
CA SER A 380 -26.25 -53.23 13.04
C SER A 380 -25.91 -54.72 13.19
N LYS A 381 -24.69 -55.04 13.65
CA LYS A 381 -24.21 -56.42 13.88
C LYS A 381 -24.42 -56.90 15.32
N CYS A 382 -24.85 -56.03 16.24
CA CYS A 382 -25.15 -56.39 17.63
C CYS A 382 -26.52 -57.08 17.70
N VAL A 383 -26.54 -58.30 18.24
CA VAL A 383 -27.75 -59.15 18.25
C VAL A 383 -28.40 -59.20 19.64
N THR A 384 -27.71 -58.72 20.69
CA THR A 384 -28.18 -58.77 22.09
C THR A 384 -28.32 -57.38 22.69
N PHE A 385 -29.32 -57.21 23.57
CA PHE A 385 -29.62 -55.95 24.26
C PHE A 385 -28.42 -55.43 25.07
N LEU A 386 -27.82 -56.28 25.90
CA LEU A 386 -26.66 -55.93 26.71
C LEU A 386 -25.44 -55.58 25.84
N GLY A 387 -25.26 -56.31 24.72
CA GLY A 387 -24.16 -56.06 23.78
C GLY A 387 -24.29 -54.72 23.06
N ALA A 388 -25.51 -54.30 22.69
CA ALA A 388 -25.74 -52.99 22.10
C ALA A 388 -25.53 -51.85 23.12
N LEU A 389 -25.95 -52.04 24.38
CA LEU A 389 -25.78 -51.08 25.45
C LEU A 389 -24.31 -50.86 25.83
N GLU A 390 -23.54 -51.94 25.98
CA GLU A 390 -22.10 -51.90 26.23
C GLU A 390 -21.35 -51.25 25.06
N PHE A 391 -21.74 -51.56 23.82
CA PHE A 391 -21.16 -50.97 22.62
C PHE A 391 -21.39 -49.46 22.54
N LEU A 392 -22.63 -49.00 22.72
CA LEU A 392 -22.97 -47.57 22.71
C LEU A 392 -22.30 -46.81 23.86
N SER A 393 -22.18 -47.45 25.03
CA SER A 393 -21.46 -46.89 26.18
C SER A 393 -19.96 -46.74 25.89
N ALA A 394 -19.35 -47.71 25.23
CA ALA A 394 -17.94 -47.66 24.81
C ALA A 394 -17.68 -46.60 23.74
N VAL A 395 -18.61 -46.41 22.79
CA VAL A 395 -18.54 -45.34 21.78
C VAL A 395 -18.69 -43.96 22.44
N SER A 396 -19.65 -43.80 23.34
CA SER A 396 -19.85 -42.56 24.13
C SER A 396 -18.60 -42.16 24.91
N ALA A 397 -18.00 -43.11 25.65
CA ALA A 397 -16.77 -42.87 26.42
C ALA A 397 -15.58 -42.45 25.54
N ARG A 398 -15.49 -42.98 24.31
CA ARG A 398 -14.43 -42.63 23.35
C ARG A 398 -14.60 -41.21 22.81
N ILE A 399 -15.82 -40.80 22.47
CA ILE A 399 -16.11 -39.45 22.00
C ILE A 399 -15.87 -38.43 23.13
N GLU A 400 -16.26 -38.76 24.37
CA GLU A 400 -15.96 -37.93 25.55
C GLU A 400 -14.46 -37.75 25.77
N GLY A 401 -13.66 -38.80 25.59
CA GLY A 401 -12.20 -38.75 25.74
C GLY A 401 -11.50 -37.77 24.79
N VAL A 402 -12.09 -37.49 23.62
CA VAL A 402 -11.53 -36.55 22.62
C VAL A 402 -12.13 -35.15 22.71
N LEU A 403 -13.37 -35.03 23.19
CA LEU A 403 -14.01 -33.72 23.45
C LEU A 403 -13.48 -33.05 24.71
N LEU A 404 -13.06 -33.82 25.71
CA LEU A 404 -12.43 -33.33 26.94
C LEU A 404 -11.00 -32.85 26.67
N PRO A 405 -10.60 -31.66 27.15
CA PRO A 405 -9.32 -31.05 26.79
C PRO A 405 -8.16 -31.79 27.48
N LYS A 406 -7.47 -32.67 26.75
CA LYS A 406 -6.14 -33.16 27.16
C LYS A 406 -5.05 -32.38 26.42
N HIS A 407 -4.60 -31.32 27.08
CA HIS A 407 -3.39 -30.55 26.79
C HIS A 407 -3.33 -29.70 25.51
N LYS A 408 -2.48 -28.67 25.63
CA LYS A 408 -2.31 -27.50 24.75
C LYS A 408 -2.05 -27.92 23.30
N LEU A 409 -2.91 -27.44 22.40
CA LEU A 409 -2.66 -27.44 20.95
C LEU A 409 -1.27 -26.83 20.68
N SER A 410 -0.40 -27.61 20.04
CA SER A 410 0.88 -27.12 19.56
C SER A 410 0.65 -26.14 18.39
N VAL A 411 1.50 -25.12 18.30
CA VAL A 411 1.34 -23.93 17.47
C VAL A 411 1.63 -24.18 15.97
N GLU A 412 1.93 -25.41 15.56
CA GLU A 412 2.45 -25.68 14.21
C GLU A 412 1.40 -26.02 13.12
N ASP A 413 0.12 -26.23 13.45
CA ASP A 413 -0.92 -26.53 12.44
C ASP A 413 -1.69 -25.26 11.99
N LEU A 414 -0.96 -24.28 11.46
CA LEU A 414 -1.46 -22.97 11.04
C LEU A 414 -1.93 -22.95 9.58
N SER A 415 -3.12 -23.49 9.31
CA SER A 415 -3.94 -22.97 8.21
C SER A 415 -5.35 -22.67 8.70
N PHE A 416 -5.88 -21.50 8.35
CA PHE A 416 -7.23 -21.07 8.73
C PHE A 416 -8.30 -22.12 8.33
N SER A 417 -8.11 -22.77 7.18
CA SER A 417 -8.96 -23.87 6.73
C SER A 417 -8.91 -25.10 7.65
N ALA A 418 -7.74 -25.45 8.19
CA ALA A 418 -7.58 -26.58 9.13
C ALA A 418 -8.20 -26.29 10.50
N ILE A 419 -8.06 -25.06 11.00
CA ILE A 419 -8.67 -24.63 12.27
C ILE A 419 -10.20 -24.65 12.14
N GLU A 420 -10.74 -24.11 11.05
CA GLU A 420 -12.18 -24.04 10.84
C GLU A 420 -12.80 -25.43 10.60
N THR A 421 -12.13 -26.30 9.84
CA THR A 421 -12.56 -27.70 9.69
C THR A 421 -12.52 -28.46 11.01
N SER A 422 -11.48 -28.25 11.83
CA SER A 422 -11.39 -28.87 13.16
C SER A 422 -12.47 -28.37 14.12
N ARG A 423 -12.83 -27.09 14.06
CA ARG A 423 -13.94 -26.51 14.85
C ARG A 423 -15.28 -27.15 14.46
N ILE A 424 -15.56 -27.21 13.15
CA ILE A 424 -16.78 -27.83 12.62
C ILE A 424 -16.87 -29.31 13.01
N MET A 425 -15.76 -30.07 12.91
CA MET A 425 -15.72 -31.48 13.30
C MET A 425 -15.94 -31.68 14.80
N LYS A 426 -15.39 -30.80 15.64
CA LYS A 426 -15.58 -30.85 17.10
C LYS A 426 -17.04 -30.61 17.49
N GLU A 427 -17.68 -29.62 16.88
CA GLU A 427 -19.12 -29.37 17.07
C GLU A 427 -19.94 -30.60 16.66
N ARG A 428 -19.68 -31.18 15.48
CA ARG A 428 -20.37 -32.39 14.99
C ARG A 428 -20.18 -33.60 15.91
N LEU A 429 -18.98 -33.84 16.43
CA LEU A 429 -18.71 -34.88 17.44
C LEU A 429 -19.53 -34.65 18.72
N GLY A 430 -19.68 -33.40 19.16
CA GLY A 430 -20.52 -33.03 20.29
C GLY A 430 -21.99 -33.39 20.08
N TRP A 431 -22.53 -33.13 18.88
CA TRP A 431 -23.89 -33.53 18.51
C TRP A 431 -24.05 -35.05 18.50
N VAL A 432 -23.10 -35.79 17.92
CA VAL A 432 -23.15 -37.26 17.91
C VAL A 432 -23.13 -37.83 19.33
N LEU A 433 -22.31 -37.28 20.23
CA LEU A 433 -22.28 -37.71 21.63
C LEU A 433 -23.63 -37.50 22.33
N LEU A 434 -24.25 -36.33 22.13
CA LEU A 434 -25.54 -36.02 22.72
C LEU A 434 -26.61 -37.00 22.25
N GLU A 435 -26.63 -37.29 20.94
CA GLU A 435 -27.59 -38.22 20.34
C GLU A 435 -27.36 -39.66 20.78
N VAL A 436 -26.10 -40.12 20.89
CA VAL A 436 -25.78 -41.46 21.40
C VAL A 436 -26.23 -41.61 22.85
N LYS A 437 -26.03 -40.59 23.69
CA LYS A 437 -26.50 -40.61 25.10
C LYS A 437 -28.01 -40.61 25.22
N ASP A 438 -28.69 -39.80 24.41
CA ASP A 438 -30.15 -39.76 24.41
C ASP A 438 -30.74 -41.06 23.85
N GLY A 439 -30.11 -41.64 22.83
CA GLY A 439 -30.41 -42.98 22.33
C GLY A 439 -30.30 -44.05 23.40
N VAL A 440 -29.19 -44.09 24.15
CA VAL A 440 -29.01 -45.01 25.30
C VAL A 440 -30.10 -44.81 26.36
N ARG A 441 -30.43 -43.55 26.68
CA ARG A 441 -31.49 -43.23 27.64
C ARG A 441 -32.86 -43.75 27.18
N ARG A 442 -33.27 -43.42 25.96
CA ARG A 442 -34.55 -43.87 25.39
C ARG A 442 -34.61 -45.39 25.24
N PHE A 443 -33.49 -46.03 24.92
CA PHE A 443 -33.39 -47.48 24.83
C PHE A 443 -33.62 -48.14 26.21
N ASN A 444 -33.06 -47.57 27.27
CA ASN A 444 -33.31 -48.01 28.65
C ASN A 444 -34.74 -47.72 29.15
N GLU A 445 -35.30 -46.57 28.80
CA GLU A 445 -36.68 -46.21 29.12
C GLU A 445 -37.67 -47.15 28.42
N SER A 446 -37.47 -47.43 27.12
CA SER A 446 -38.29 -48.37 26.35
C SER A 446 -38.20 -49.80 26.88
N PHE A 447 -37.00 -50.26 27.27
CA PHE A 447 -36.83 -51.58 27.87
C PHE A 447 -37.51 -51.69 29.25
N SER A 448 -37.44 -50.62 30.05
CA SER A 448 -38.12 -50.56 31.35
C SER A 448 -39.65 -50.51 31.19
N GLU A 449 -40.14 -49.83 30.15
CA GLU A 449 -41.56 -49.83 29.78
C GLU A 449 -42.03 -51.19 29.25
N GLU A 450 -41.23 -51.91 28.46
CA GLU A 450 -41.56 -53.26 27.99
C GLU A 450 -41.62 -54.26 29.16
N ILE A 451 -40.64 -54.25 30.06
CA ILE A 451 -40.65 -55.08 31.28
C ILE A 451 -41.86 -54.78 32.17
N SER A 452 -42.27 -53.52 32.25
CA SER A 452 -43.43 -53.12 33.05
C SER A 452 -44.76 -53.44 32.38
N ARG A 453 -44.86 -53.41 31.04
CA ARG A 453 -46.04 -53.81 30.27
C ARG A 453 -46.23 -55.33 30.18
N GLU A 454 -45.16 -56.12 30.12
CA GLU A 454 -45.23 -57.59 30.13
C GLU A 454 -45.72 -58.14 31.49
N LYS A 455 -45.61 -57.36 32.57
CA LYS A 455 -46.19 -57.71 33.89
C LYS A 455 -47.71 -57.57 33.99
N THR A 456 -48.41 -57.09 32.96
CA THR A 456 -49.86 -56.83 32.99
C THR A 456 -50.75 -57.90 32.35
N TYR A 457 -50.20 -59.06 31.99
CA TYR A 457 -50.98 -60.27 31.69
C TYR A 457 -50.52 -61.43 32.58
N VAL A 458 -51.06 -61.50 33.80
CA VAL A 458 -51.09 -62.76 34.55
C VAL A 458 -52.33 -63.52 34.08
N CYS A 459 -52.13 -64.37 33.08
CA CYS A 459 -53.03 -65.49 32.83
C CYS A 459 -53.02 -66.41 34.06
N THR A 460 -54.22 -66.72 34.56
CA THR A 460 -54.44 -67.67 35.64
C THR A 460 -53.97 -69.08 35.27
N PRO A 461 -53.66 -69.92 36.29
CA PRO A 461 -52.73 -71.03 36.15
C PRO A 461 -53.38 -72.27 35.50
N LEU A 462 -52.66 -72.87 34.57
CA LEU A 462 -52.53 -74.33 34.49
C LEU A 462 -51.03 -74.66 34.57
N SER A 463 -50.60 -74.82 35.82
CA SER A 463 -49.59 -75.78 36.29
C SER A 463 -48.24 -75.81 35.57
N ILE A 464 -47.31 -74.94 35.99
CA ILE A 464 -45.89 -75.31 36.17
C ILE A 464 -45.42 -74.61 37.45
N GLU A 465 -45.07 -75.39 38.47
CA GLU A 465 -44.46 -74.89 39.71
C GLU A 465 -43.13 -74.19 39.40
N MET A 466 -43.04 -72.88 39.66
CA MET A 466 -41.76 -72.17 39.68
C MET A 466 -41.04 -72.55 40.97
N GLN A 467 -39.90 -73.22 40.83
CA GLN A 467 -38.97 -73.40 41.95
C GLN A 467 -38.52 -72.02 42.46
N SER A 468 -38.54 -71.89 43.78
CA SER A 468 -38.20 -70.71 44.58
C SER A 468 -36.91 -70.03 44.14
N ILE A 469 -37.02 -68.82 43.58
CA ILE A 469 -35.88 -67.91 43.41
C ILE A 469 -35.94 -66.90 44.56
N SER A 470 -35.00 -67.02 45.51
CA SER A 470 -34.81 -66.02 46.56
C SER A 470 -34.12 -64.79 45.99
N LEU A 471 -34.76 -63.62 46.03
CA LEU A 471 -34.13 -62.35 45.68
C LEU A 471 -33.42 -61.74 46.91
N PRO A 472 -32.24 -61.12 46.75
CA PRO A 472 -31.59 -60.38 47.83
C PRO A 472 -32.38 -59.11 48.18
N CYS A 473 -32.37 -58.73 49.45
CA CYS A 473 -33.10 -57.58 49.98
C CYS A 473 -32.41 -56.25 49.56
N PRO A 474 -33.11 -55.30 48.90
CA PRO A 474 -32.51 -54.05 48.45
C PRO A 474 -32.16 -53.09 49.60
N HIS A 475 -31.12 -52.27 49.39
CA HIS A 475 -30.59 -51.35 50.40
C HIS A 475 -31.55 -50.16 50.64
N LYS A 476 -31.46 -49.54 51.81
CA LYS A 476 -32.43 -48.53 52.31
C LYS A 476 -32.62 -47.32 51.38
N ASP A 477 -31.64 -47.01 50.53
CA ASP A 477 -31.65 -45.88 49.61
C ASP A 477 -32.30 -46.22 48.25
N GLU A 478 -32.42 -47.51 47.90
CA GLU A 478 -33.08 -47.97 46.67
C GLU A 478 -34.62 -47.97 46.80
N TRP A 479 -35.12 -48.07 48.04
CA TRP A 479 -36.56 -48.04 48.33
C TRP A 479 -37.24 -46.71 47.99
N ALA A 480 -36.49 -45.61 47.94
CA ALA A 480 -37.01 -44.30 47.55
C ALA A 480 -37.24 -44.17 46.03
N LEU A 481 -36.52 -44.95 45.21
CA LEU A 481 -36.62 -44.88 43.74
C LEU A 481 -37.78 -45.70 43.17
N ILE A 482 -38.22 -46.75 43.88
CA ILE A 482 -39.18 -47.74 43.36
C ILE A 482 -40.63 -47.46 43.81
N GLY A 483 -40.88 -46.39 44.57
CA GLY A 483 -42.24 -46.08 45.03
C GLY A 483 -42.72 -47.14 46.02
N GLY A 484 -42.15 -47.15 47.23
CA GLY A 484 -42.29 -48.22 48.23
C GLY A 484 -43.72 -48.62 48.67
N ARG A 485 -44.76 -47.89 48.27
CA ARG A 485 -46.16 -48.25 48.56
C ARG A 485 -46.68 -49.39 47.67
N ASP A 486 -46.22 -49.47 46.41
CA ASP A 486 -46.70 -50.46 45.44
C ASP A 486 -45.94 -51.80 45.55
N ALA A 487 -44.65 -51.76 45.88
CA ALA A 487 -43.88 -52.97 46.15
C ALA A 487 -44.38 -53.73 47.39
N TYR A 488 -44.80 -52.99 48.43
CA TYR A 488 -45.36 -53.56 49.66
C TYR A 488 -46.70 -54.26 49.42
N LEU A 489 -47.60 -53.63 48.65
CA LEU A 489 -48.88 -54.24 48.28
C LEU A 489 -48.70 -55.52 47.46
N ARG A 490 -47.66 -55.57 46.62
CA ARG A 490 -47.35 -56.73 45.77
C ARG A 490 -46.82 -57.93 46.54
N ILE A 491 -45.95 -57.69 47.54
CA ILE A 491 -45.43 -58.74 48.43
C ILE A 491 -46.57 -59.36 49.26
N VAL A 492 -47.52 -58.53 49.72
CA VAL A 492 -48.69 -58.99 50.48
C VAL A 492 -49.70 -59.72 49.57
N SER A 493 -49.91 -59.27 48.33
CA SER A 493 -50.85 -59.90 47.40
C SER A 493 -50.35 -61.23 46.80
N GLU A 494 -49.03 -61.41 46.69
CA GLU A 494 -48.41 -62.60 46.09
C GLU A 494 -48.00 -63.66 47.14
N GLY A 495 -48.34 -63.46 48.43
CA GLY A 495 -48.19 -64.48 49.48
C GLY A 495 -46.75 -64.87 49.82
N LEU A 496 -45.78 -64.00 49.52
CA LEU A 496 -44.37 -64.29 49.75
C LEU A 496 -44.01 -64.16 51.23
N SER A 497 -43.51 -65.25 51.82
CA SER A 497 -42.99 -65.27 53.18
C SER A 497 -41.64 -64.56 53.26
N MET A 498 -41.59 -63.44 53.97
CA MET A 498 -40.34 -62.79 54.37
C MET A 498 -39.78 -63.52 55.61
N MET A 499 -38.59 -64.10 55.53
CA MET A 499 -37.91 -64.64 56.72
C MET A 499 -37.70 -63.54 57.76
N GLY A 500 -38.24 -63.73 58.97
CA GLY A 500 -38.01 -62.87 60.14
C GLY A 500 -39.03 -61.76 60.39
N ALA A 501 -40.09 -61.65 59.59
CA ALA A 501 -41.19 -60.73 59.89
C ALA A 501 -42.14 -61.33 60.95
N LYS A 502 -42.44 -60.60 62.03
CA LYS A 502 -43.47 -61.00 63.00
C LYS A 502 -44.82 -61.09 62.30
N GLU A 503 -45.58 -62.15 62.54
CA GLU A 503 -46.94 -62.32 62.02
C GLU A 503 -47.77 -61.07 62.32
N PHE A 504 -48.27 -60.42 61.27
CA PHE A 504 -49.21 -59.30 61.40
C PHE A 504 -50.61 -59.82 61.12
N THR A 505 -51.43 -59.85 62.17
CA THR A 505 -52.88 -60.05 62.07
C THR A 505 -53.52 -58.84 61.39
N ALA A 506 -54.29 -59.07 60.32
CA ALA A 506 -55.04 -58.02 59.65
C ALA A 506 -56.08 -57.41 60.61
N ILE A 507 -56.04 -56.09 60.79
CA ILE A 507 -57.10 -55.33 61.48
C ILE A 507 -58.26 -55.17 60.48
N ALA A 508 -59.46 -55.54 60.91
CA ALA A 508 -60.69 -55.49 60.11
C ALA A 508 -61.11 -54.05 59.75
N PRO A 509 -61.96 -53.85 58.72
CA PRO A 509 -62.28 -52.54 58.16
C PRO A 509 -63.00 -51.63 59.17
N GLU A 510 -62.68 -50.33 59.12
CA GLU A 510 -63.20 -49.26 60.00
C GLU A 510 -64.74 -49.15 60.03
N SER A 511 -65.40 -49.98 60.85
CA SER A 511 -66.73 -49.66 61.37
C SER A 511 -66.73 -49.35 62.87
N GLU A 512 -65.57 -49.21 63.52
CA GLU A 512 -65.43 -48.64 64.86
C GLU A 512 -64.12 -47.84 65.01
N LYS A 513 -64.24 -46.50 65.00
CA LYS A 513 -63.27 -45.45 65.38
C LYS A 513 -62.15 -45.05 64.42
#